data_AF-A0A930HRG9-F1
#
_entry.id   AF-A0A930HRG9-F1
#
_cell.length_a   1.000
_cell.length_b   1.000
_cell.length_c   1.000
_cell.angle_alpha   90.00
_cell.angle_beta   90.00
_cell.angle_gamma   90.00
#
_symmetry.space_group_name_H-M   'P 1'
#
loop_
_entity.id
_entity.type
_entity.pdbx_description
1 polymer ?
#
loop_
_entity_poly.entity_id
_entity_poly.type
_entity_poly.pdbx_seq_one_letter_code
_entity_poly.pdbx_strand_id
1 'polypeptide(L)'
;MFTTPIIAPVSADLIRQELTPDKLLRATNKGGNEIYVFHASTAPETMREIGRLREEAFRFYGGGTGRDCDVDEFDLADDGYRQLIVWDPAEGAILGGYRFMFGDEVQMDEATGRPRLATAELFEFSPRFLADYLPVTIELGRSFVSLPYQSTRMGAKSLFALDNLWDGLGALTVLNPAMKYFYGKVTMYEDYDPHARN
;
A
#
# COMPACT_ATOMS: atom_id res chain seq x y z
N MET A 1 -14.38 -18.05 8.96
CA MET A 1 -15.01 -16.91 9.66
C MET A 1 -13.95 -16.29 10.57
N PHE A 2 -13.62 -15.01 10.41
CA PHE A 2 -12.59 -14.36 11.22
C PHE A 2 -13.06 -14.23 12.68
N THR A 3 -12.25 -14.68 13.64
CA THR A 3 -12.60 -14.67 15.08
C THR A 3 -11.97 -13.50 15.83
N THR A 4 -10.84 -12.99 15.35
CA THR A 4 -10.12 -11.86 15.94
C THR A 4 -10.78 -10.55 15.54
N PRO A 5 -11.27 -9.72 16.49
CA PRO A 5 -11.78 -8.38 16.18
C PRO A 5 -10.70 -7.50 15.55
N ILE A 6 -11.08 -6.67 14.57
CA ILE A 6 -10.20 -5.63 14.03
C ILE A 6 -10.03 -4.54 15.09
N ILE A 7 -8.85 -3.93 15.19
CA ILE A 7 -8.62 -2.82 16.12
C ILE A 7 -9.62 -1.67 15.90
N ALA A 8 -9.86 -0.87 16.94
CA ALA A 8 -10.65 0.35 16.81
C ALA A 8 -9.93 1.38 15.90
N PRO A 9 -10.67 2.28 15.23
CA PRO A 9 -10.08 3.36 14.45
C PRO A 9 -9.10 4.19 15.27
N VAL A 10 -7.94 4.50 14.68
CA VAL A 10 -6.98 5.43 15.25
C VAL A 10 -7.55 6.85 15.14
N SER A 11 -7.27 7.70 16.13
CA SER A 11 -7.72 9.10 16.13
C SER A 11 -7.17 9.86 14.92
N ALA A 12 -8.04 10.55 14.18
CA ALA A 12 -7.66 11.39 13.06
C ALA A 12 -6.67 12.50 13.46
N ASP A 13 -6.69 12.95 14.71
CA ASP A 13 -5.74 13.96 15.21
C ASP A 13 -4.33 13.39 15.37
N LEU A 14 -4.19 12.12 15.76
CA LEU A 14 -2.90 11.45 15.85
C LEU A 14 -2.31 11.25 14.45
N ILE A 15 -3.14 10.78 13.51
CA ILE A 15 -2.75 10.65 12.10
C ILE A 15 -2.28 12.00 11.55
N ARG A 16 -3.07 13.06 11.75
CA ARG A 16 -2.73 14.41 11.26
C ARG A 16 -1.41 14.93 11.84
N GLN A 17 -1.06 14.59 13.07
CA GLN A 17 0.22 14.98 13.67
C GLN A 17 1.42 14.30 13.00
N GLU A 18 1.25 13.10 12.46
CA GLU A 18 2.31 12.35 11.77
C GLU A 18 2.43 12.72 10.29
N LEU A 19 1.34 13.16 9.65
CA LEU A 19 1.28 13.61 8.26
C LEU A 19 1.87 15.02 8.09
N THR A 20 3.19 15.11 8.27
CA THR A 20 3.96 16.36 8.22
C THR A 20 4.32 16.78 6.78
N PRO A 21 4.65 18.06 6.54
CA PRO A 21 4.95 18.56 5.19
C PRO A 21 6.11 17.86 4.47
N ASP A 22 7.10 17.34 5.19
CA ASP A 22 8.21 16.56 4.63
C ASP A 22 7.78 15.19 4.05
N LYS A 23 6.64 14.66 4.50
CA LYS A 23 6.04 13.41 4.00
C LYS A 23 5.05 13.66 2.86
N LEU A 24 4.65 14.92 2.63
CA LEU A 24 3.70 15.27 1.59
C LEU A 24 4.36 15.11 0.21
N LEU A 25 3.89 14.15 -0.57
CA LEU A 25 4.34 13.95 -1.94
C LEU A 25 3.74 15.01 -2.87
N ARG A 26 2.41 15.16 -2.81
CA ARG A 26 1.66 16.14 -3.60
C ARG A 26 0.20 16.23 -3.17
N ALA A 27 -0.47 17.31 -3.57
CA ALA A 27 -1.92 17.34 -3.65
C ALA A 27 -2.43 16.56 -4.88
N THR A 28 -3.64 16.00 -4.77
CA THR A 28 -4.31 15.31 -5.87
C THR A 28 -4.88 16.30 -6.88
N ASN A 29 -5.07 15.85 -8.12
CA ASN A 29 -5.65 16.67 -9.18
C ASN A 29 -7.15 16.95 -8.97
N LYS A 30 -7.84 16.08 -8.24
CA LYS A 30 -9.29 16.11 -7.98
C LYS A 30 -9.59 15.70 -6.55
N GLY A 31 -10.63 16.29 -5.97
CA GLY A 31 -11.14 15.94 -4.65
C GLY A 31 -10.55 16.73 -3.48
N GLY A 32 -9.44 17.46 -3.68
CA GLY A 32 -8.80 18.22 -2.60
C GLY A 32 -8.11 17.33 -1.57
N ASN A 33 -7.67 16.14 -2.01
CA ASN A 33 -6.98 15.17 -1.18
C ASN A 33 -5.46 15.36 -1.29
N GLU A 34 -4.74 14.73 -0.37
CA GLU A 34 -3.29 14.82 -0.25
C GLU A 34 -2.68 13.42 -0.34
N ILE A 35 -1.51 13.32 -0.96
CA ILE A 35 -0.77 12.06 -1.07
C ILE A 35 0.47 12.17 -0.20
N TYR A 36 0.62 11.23 0.73
CA TYR A 36 1.77 11.15 1.64
C TYR A 36 2.58 9.89 1.39
N VAL A 37 3.90 10.00 1.59
CA VAL A 37 4.84 8.88 1.54
C VAL A 37 5.70 8.85 2.81
N PHE A 38 5.81 7.69 3.45
CA PHE A 38 6.58 7.54 4.68
C PHE A 38 6.98 6.08 4.98
N HIS A 39 7.97 5.89 5.86
CA HIS A 39 8.24 4.59 6.48
C HIS A 39 7.42 4.45 7.77
N ALA A 40 7.03 3.22 8.13
CA ALA A 40 6.23 2.92 9.32
C ALA A 40 6.83 3.52 10.61
N SER A 41 8.16 3.48 10.75
CA SER A 41 8.89 4.03 11.90
C SER A 41 8.71 5.54 12.10
N THR A 42 8.34 6.27 11.05
CA THR A 42 8.16 7.74 11.08
C THR A 42 6.70 8.17 11.26
N ALA A 43 5.76 7.23 11.17
CA ALA A 43 4.33 7.47 11.32
C ALA A 43 3.60 6.22 11.87
N PRO A 44 3.91 5.77 13.11
CA PRO A 44 3.40 4.53 13.67
C PRO A 44 1.88 4.50 13.85
N GLU A 45 1.24 5.60 14.24
CA GLU A 45 -0.22 5.66 14.40
C GLU A 45 -0.93 5.58 13.04
N THR A 46 -0.37 6.25 12.02
CA THR A 46 -0.84 6.18 10.64
C THR A 46 -0.66 4.78 10.06
N MET A 47 0.50 4.14 10.30
CA MET A 47 0.74 2.76 9.87
C MET A 47 -0.26 1.79 10.52
N ARG A 48 -0.58 2.01 11.80
CA ARG A 48 -1.58 1.21 12.52
C ARG A 48 -2.98 1.37 11.91
N GLU A 49 -3.39 2.58 11.53
CA GLU A 49 -4.65 2.80 10.82
C GLU A 49 -4.65 2.17 9.43
N ILE A 50 -3.54 2.24 8.69
CA ILE A 50 -3.39 1.55 7.40
C ILE A 50 -3.62 0.04 7.57
N GLY A 51 -2.99 -0.58 8.57
CA GLY A 51 -3.17 -2.01 8.83
C GLY A 51 -4.60 -2.38 9.21
N ARG A 52 -5.30 -1.52 9.97
CA ARG A 52 -6.73 -1.67 10.26
C ARG A 52 -7.57 -1.66 8.98
N LEU A 53 -7.35 -0.67 8.13
CA LEU A 53 -8.10 -0.47 6.89
C LEU A 53 -7.83 -1.56 5.84
N ARG A 54 -6.58 -2.03 5.76
CA ARG A 54 -6.20 -3.19 4.95
C ARG A 54 -6.95 -4.43 5.39
N GLU A 55 -6.91 -4.76 6.68
CA GLU A 55 -7.59 -5.94 7.20
C GLU A 55 -9.11 -5.84 6.99
N GLU A 56 -9.70 -4.67 7.21
CA GLU A 56 -11.13 -4.42 6.96
C GLU A 56 -11.49 -4.66 5.48
N ALA A 57 -10.73 -4.05 4.56
CA ALA A 57 -10.96 -4.19 3.13
C ALA A 57 -10.75 -5.62 2.64
N PHE A 58 -9.67 -6.29 3.06
CA PHE A 58 -9.35 -7.64 2.60
C PHE A 58 -10.31 -8.69 3.17
N ARG A 59 -10.70 -8.59 4.45
CA ARG A 59 -11.69 -9.50 5.04
C ARG A 59 -13.06 -9.39 4.36
N PHE A 60 -13.46 -8.19 3.93
CA PHE A 60 -14.73 -7.98 3.24
C PHE A 60 -14.87 -8.83 1.97
N TYR A 61 -13.78 -9.01 1.22
CA TYR A 61 -13.71 -9.85 0.02
C TYR A 61 -13.26 -11.29 0.29
N GLY A 62 -13.24 -11.72 1.55
CA GLY A 62 -12.86 -13.09 1.93
C GLY A 62 -11.36 -13.36 2.00
N GLY A 63 -10.51 -12.35 1.82
CA GLY A 63 -9.07 -12.40 2.11
C GLY A 63 -8.72 -11.93 3.52
N GLY A 64 -7.58 -11.26 3.68
CA GLY A 64 -7.11 -10.72 4.97
C GLY A 64 -6.25 -11.71 5.75
N THR A 65 -5.55 -11.22 6.77
CA THR A 65 -4.61 -12.04 7.55
C THR A 65 -5.30 -12.80 8.69
N GLY A 66 -6.54 -12.43 9.03
CA GLY A 66 -7.26 -12.93 10.20
C GLY A 66 -6.75 -12.38 11.53
N ARG A 67 -5.90 -11.34 11.49
CA ARG A 67 -5.35 -10.65 12.67
C ARG A 67 -6.13 -9.37 12.91
N ASP A 68 -5.93 -8.74 14.05
CA ASP A 68 -6.60 -7.46 14.36
C ASP A 68 -6.13 -6.29 13.47
N CYS A 69 -4.94 -6.41 12.86
CA CYS A 69 -4.29 -5.42 12.02
C CYS A 69 -3.39 -6.08 10.96
N ASP A 70 -3.50 -5.67 9.69
CA ASP A 70 -2.66 -6.16 8.59
C ASP A 70 -1.37 -5.31 8.47
N VAL A 71 -0.43 -5.59 9.38
CA VAL A 71 0.95 -5.09 9.37
C VAL A 71 1.89 -6.29 9.49
N ASP A 72 2.91 -6.35 8.64
CA ASP A 72 3.92 -7.41 8.67
C ASP A 72 5.34 -6.87 8.85
N GLU A 73 6.32 -7.77 8.94
CA GLU A 73 7.72 -7.41 9.15
C GLU A 73 8.32 -6.59 8.00
N PHE A 74 7.78 -6.73 6.78
CA PHE A 74 8.20 -5.91 5.64
C PHE A 74 7.74 -4.47 5.77
N ASP A 75 6.66 -4.20 6.52
CA ASP A 75 6.26 -2.82 6.83
C ASP A 75 7.13 -2.22 7.96
N LEU A 76 7.52 -3.03 8.95
CA LEU A 76 8.15 -2.56 10.19
C LEU A 76 9.69 -2.56 10.18
N ALA A 77 10.33 -3.25 9.25
CA ALA A 77 11.78 -3.23 9.11
C ALA A 77 12.31 -1.81 8.89
N ASP A 78 13.56 -1.55 9.31
CA ASP A 78 14.20 -0.24 9.12
C ASP A 78 14.33 0.12 7.63
N ASP A 79 14.62 -0.88 6.80
CA ASP A 79 14.59 -0.82 5.33
C ASP A 79 13.26 -1.34 4.75
N GLY A 80 12.19 -1.28 5.54
CA GLY A 80 10.86 -1.75 5.17
C GLY A 80 10.21 -0.90 4.08
N TYR A 81 9.11 -1.41 3.56
CA TYR A 81 8.36 -0.77 2.48
C TYR A 81 7.87 0.60 2.91
N ARG A 82 8.02 1.57 2.00
CA ARG A 82 7.36 2.85 2.13
C ARG A 82 5.87 2.69 1.90
N GLN A 83 5.09 3.44 2.66
CA GLN A 83 3.65 3.54 2.53
C GLN A 83 3.33 4.75 1.68
N LEU A 84 2.44 4.59 0.70
CA LEU A 84 1.83 5.67 -0.06
C LEU A 84 0.35 5.66 0.26
N ILE A 85 -0.18 6.78 0.76
CA ILE A 85 -1.61 6.91 1.07
C ILE A 85 -2.24 8.13 0.43
N VAL A 86 -3.54 8.06 0.21
CA VAL A 86 -4.40 9.21 -0.11
C VAL A 86 -5.17 9.59 1.15
N TRP A 87 -4.99 10.83 1.61
CA TRP A 87 -5.61 11.42 2.80
C TRP A 87 -6.65 12.46 2.40
N ASP A 88 -7.86 12.37 2.93
CA ASP A 88 -8.88 13.44 2.86
C ASP A 88 -8.78 14.29 4.14
N PRO A 89 -8.21 15.50 4.07
CA PRO A 89 -8.04 16.36 5.23
C PRO A 89 -9.37 16.90 5.77
N ALA A 90 -10.43 16.96 4.94
CA ALA A 90 -11.74 17.45 5.35
C ALA A 90 -12.49 16.43 6.22
N GLU A 91 -12.38 15.14 5.89
CA GLU A 91 -12.97 14.06 6.69
C GLU A 91 -12.02 13.53 7.76
N GLY A 92 -10.72 13.78 7.63
CA GLY A 92 -9.71 13.18 8.49
C GLY A 92 -9.61 11.66 8.29
N ALA A 93 -9.65 11.22 7.03
CA ALA A 93 -9.73 9.80 6.68
C ALA A 93 -8.75 9.39 5.57
N ILE A 94 -8.26 8.15 5.65
CA ILE A 94 -7.45 7.53 4.59
C ILE A 94 -8.38 6.86 3.57
N LEU A 95 -8.24 7.25 2.31
CA LEU A 95 -9.06 6.73 1.20
C LEU A 95 -8.56 5.38 0.70
N GLY A 96 -7.25 5.19 0.75
CA GLY A 96 -6.58 4.02 0.20
C GLY A 96 -5.07 4.24 0.14
N GLY A 97 -4.37 3.21 -0.29
CA GLY A 97 -2.93 3.26 -0.39
C GLY A 97 -2.28 2.01 -0.96
N TYR A 98 -0.98 2.10 -1.08
CA TYR A 98 -0.05 1.03 -1.45
C TYR A 98 1.07 0.99 -0.42
N ARG A 99 1.71 -0.16 -0.26
CA ARG A 99 3.13 -0.17 0.10
C ARG A 99 3.97 -0.35 -1.15
N PHE A 100 5.17 0.22 -1.16
CA PHE A 100 6.08 0.07 -2.30
C PHE A 100 7.55 0.01 -1.89
N MET A 101 8.36 -0.58 -2.78
CA MET A 101 9.82 -0.65 -2.68
C MET A 101 10.43 -0.28 -4.03
N PHE A 102 11.42 0.62 -4.05
CA PHE A 102 12.19 0.86 -5.26
C PHE A 102 13.20 -0.28 -5.44
N GLY A 103 13.23 -0.90 -6.61
CA GLY A 103 14.02 -2.10 -6.81
C GLY A 103 15.54 -1.86 -6.86
N ASP A 104 15.99 -0.62 -7.05
CA ASP A 104 17.38 -0.20 -6.87
C ASP A 104 17.80 -0.04 -5.40
N GLU A 105 16.84 -0.03 -4.47
CA GLU A 105 17.09 0.03 -3.02
C GLU A 105 17.02 -1.35 -2.34
N VAL A 106 16.60 -2.38 -3.10
CA VAL A 106 16.36 -3.72 -2.55
C VAL A 106 17.66 -4.36 -2.08
N GLN A 107 17.67 -4.73 -0.80
CA GLN A 107 18.75 -5.49 -0.21
C GLN A 107 18.63 -6.97 -0.55
N MET A 108 19.77 -7.63 -0.75
CA MET A 108 19.85 -9.08 -0.90
C MET A 108 20.11 -9.72 0.46
N ASP A 109 19.39 -10.77 0.79
CA ASP A 109 19.67 -11.60 1.96
C ASP A 109 20.98 -12.38 1.71
N GLU A 110 21.99 -12.13 2.55
CA GLU A 110 23.34 -12.71 2.37
C GLU A 110 23.37 -14.24 2.52
N ALA A 111 22.45 -14.80 3.30
CA ALA A 111 22.42 -16.25 3.58
C ALA A 111 21.74 -17.03 2.46
N THR A 112 20.70 -16.47 1.85
CA THR A 112 19.85 -17.14 0.86
C THR A 112 20.08 -16.63 -0.56
N GLY A 113 20.69 -15.46 -0.73
CA GLY A 113 20.85 -14.79 -2.02
C GLY A 113 19.54 -14.29 -2.62
N ARG A 114 18.45 -14.23 -1.83
CA ARG A 114 17.13 -13.76 -2.28
C ARG A 114 16.97 -12.27 -2.02
N PRO A 115 16.25 -11.52 -2.87
CA PRO A 115 15.91 -10.13 -2.55
C PRO A 115 14.99 -10.09 -1.32
N ARG A 116 15.21 -9.14 -0.41
CA ARG A 116 14.39 -8.91 0.79
C ARG A 116 13.07 -8.22 0.39
N LEU A 117 12.19 -8.99 -0.23
CA LEU A 117 10.91 -8.54 -0.77
C LEU A 117 9.79 -9.49 -0.35
N ALA A 118 8.60 -8.96 -0.09
CA ALA A 118 7.44 -9.78 0.26
C ALA A 118 7.04 -10.73 -0.87
N THR A 119 7.18 -10.32 -2.13
CA THR A 119 6.93 -11.22 -3.27
C THR A 119 8.01 -12.30 -3.42
N ALA A 120 9.22 -12.06 -2.90
CA ALA A 120 10.26 -13.08 -2.89
C ALA A 120 9.88 -14.26 -2.00
N GLU A 121 9.00 -14.12 -1.00
CA GLU A 121 8.52 -15.26 -0.21
C GLU A 121 7.63 -16.22 -1.01
N LEU A 122 6.98 -15.70 -2.06
CA LEU A 122 5.99 -16.42 -2.85
C LEU A 122 6.55 -16.96 -4.17
N PHE A 123 7.58 -16.30 -4.71
CA PHE A 123 8.11 -16.59 -6.04
C PHE A 123 9.63 -16.68 -6.03
N GLU A 124 10.16 -17.49 -6.94
CA GLU A 124 11.57 -17.49 -7.29
C GLU A 124 11.80 -16.56 -8.47
N PHE A 125 12.71 -15.61 -8.31
CA PHE A 125 13.04 -14.67 -9.38
C PHE A 125 14.13 -15.22 -10.28
N SER A 126 13.90 -15.13 -11.59
CA SER A 126 14.94 -15.49 -12.57
C SER A 126 16.16 -14.57 -12.44
N PRO A 127 17.38 -15.06 -12.74
CA PRO A 127 18.58 -14.22 -12.75
C PRO A 127 18.43 -12.98 -13.63
N ARG A 128 17.72 -13.10 -14.75
CA ARG A 128 17.42 -11.99 -15.65
C ARG A 128 16.55 -10.93 -14.99
N PHE A 129 15.52 -11.32 -14.24
CA PHE A 129 14.69 -10.37 -13.51
C PHE A 129 15.53 -9.59 -12.50
N LEU A 130 16.33 -10.31 -11.69
CA LEU A 130 17.17 -9.70 -10.66
C LEU A 130 18.20 -8.73 -11.24
N ALA A 131 18.83 -9.07 -12.37
CA ALA A 131 19.88 -8.23 -12.96
C ALA A 131 19.32 -7.07 -13.80
N ASP A 132 18.32 -7.33 -14.65
CA ASP A 132 17.92 -6.38 -15.70
C ASP A 132 16.66 -5.58 -15.36
N TYR A 133 15.78 -6.13 -14.52
CA TYR A 133 14.44 -5.57 -14.29
C TYR A 133 14.27 -5.03 -12.87
N LEU A 134 14.68 -5.77 -11.85
CA LEU A 134 14.50 -5.36 -10.46
C LEU A 134 15.07 -3.95 -10.21
N PRO A 135 16.31 -3.59 -10.61
CA PRO A 135 16.87 -2.25 -10.35
C PRO A 135 16.14 -1.08 -11.03
N VAL A 136 15.21 -1.35 -11.94
CA VAL A 136 14.41 -0.34 -12.66
C VAL A 136 12.91 -0.55 -12.48
N THR A 137 12.52 -1.26 -11.44
CA THR A 137 11.13 -1.63 -11.17
C THR A 137 10.73 -1.26 -9.75
N ILE A 138 9.49 -0.81 -9.57
CA ILE A 138 8.87 -0.57 -8.28
C ILE A 138 8.00 -1.77 -7.92
N GLU A 139 8.28 -2.42 -6.78
CA GLU A 139 7.33 -3.39 -6.22
C GLU A 139 6.18 -2.66 -5.56
N LEU A 140 4.95 -3.08 -5.84
CA LEU A 140 3.73 -2.66 -5.18
C LEU A 140 3.11 -3.82 -4.42
N GLY A 141 2.60 -3.54 -3.23
CA GLY A 141 1.91 -4.51 -2.41
C GLY A 141 0.79 -3.89 -1.58
N ARG A 142 -0.03 -4.77 -1.00
CA ARG A 142 -1.10 -4.43 -0.04
C ARG A 142 -1.97 -3.25 -0.51
N SER A 143 -2.26 -3.19 -1.82
CA SER A 143 -3.10 -2.15 -2.40
C SER A 143 -4.52 -2.25 -1.86
N PHE A 144 -5.07 -1.16 -1.34
CA PHE A 144 -6.42 -1.13 -0.80
C PHE A 144 -7.08 0.23 -1.05
N VAL A 145 -8.41 0.21 -1.08
CA VAL A 145 -9.28 1.38 -0.93
C VAL A 145 -10.10 1.09 0.32
N SER A 146 -10.31 2.05 1.22
CA SER A 146 -11.12 1.83 2.42
C SER A 146 -12.59 1.60 2.05
N LEU A 147 -13.29 0.74 2.79
CA LEU A 147 -14.64 0.29 2.43
C LEU A 147 -15.65 1.42 2.17
N PRO A 148 -15.67 2.53 2.94
CA PRO A 148 -16.59 3.63 2.66
C PRO A 148 -16.40 4.21 1.25
N TYR A 149 -15.17 4.18 0.73
CA TYR A 149 -14.78 4.76 -0.55
C TYR A 149 -14.79 3.75 -1.72
N GLN A 150 -15.01 2.46 -1.45
CA GLN A 150 -15.16 1.44 -2.50
C GLN A 150 -16.55 1.44 -3.15
N SER A 151 -17.53 2.09 -2.52
CA SER A 151 -18.91 2.13 -3.00
C SER A 151 -19.31 3.51 -3.47
N THR A 152 -20.33 3.59 -4.33
CA THR A 152 -21.00 4.85 -4.68
C THR A 152 -21.69 5.52 -3.47
N ARG A 153 -21.68 4.90 -2.28
CA ARG A 153 -22.36 5.41 -1.07
C ARG A 153 -21.81 6.73 -0.56
N MET A 154 -20.53 7.04 -0.80
CA MET A 154 -19.93 8.35 -0.50
C MET A 154 -20.02 9.37 -1.65
N GLY A 155 -20.82 9.09 -2.67
CA GLY A 155 -21.10 10.03 -3.77
C GLY A 155 -19.87 10.35 -4.61
N ALA A 156 -19.69 11.61 -5.00
CA ALA A 156 -18.61 12.04 -5.90
C ALA A 156 -17.19 11.83 -5.33
N LYS A 157 -17.03 11.67 -4.01
CA LYS A 157 -15.70 11.48 -3.39
C LYS A 157 -15.11 10.09 -3.62
N SER A 158 -15.94 9.03 -3.66
CA SER A 158 -15.47 7.68 -4.00
C SER A 158 -15.06 7.54 -5.47
N LEU A 159 -15.56 8.43 -6.34
CA LEU A 159 -15.18 8.48 -7.75
C LEU A 159 -13.67 8.74 -7.94
N PHE A 160 -13.07 9.55 -7.06
CA PHE A 160 -11.68 9.99 -7.22
C PHE A 160 -10.66 9.13 -6.47
N ALA A 161 -11.08 8.13 -5.68
CA ALA A 161 -10.14 7.33 -4.88
C ALA A 161 -9.08 6.64 -5.75
N LEU A 162 -9.51 5.98 -6.84
CA LEU A 162 -8.59 5.34 -7.78
C LEU A 162 -7.77 6.36 -8.57
N ASP A 163 -8.38 7.46 -9.03
CA ASP A 163 -7.67 8.53 -9.74
C ASP A 163 -6.56 9.16 -8.88
N ASN A 164 -6.84 9.38 -7.59
CA ASN A 164 -5.88 9.92 -6.64
C ASN A 164 -4.77 8.92 -6.31
N LEU A 165 -5.07 7.64 -6.25
CA LEU A 165 -4.05 6.59 -6.15
C LEU A 165 -3.13 6.60 -7.38
N TRP A 166 -3.68 6.77 -8.58
CA TRP A 166 -2.89 6.92 -9.81
C TRP A 166 -2.04 8.19 -9.83
N ASP A 167 -2.54 9.32 -9.29
CA ASP A 167 -1.75 10.54 -9.10
C ASP A 167 -0.50 10.27 -8.23
N GLY A 168 -0.64 9.40 -7.23
CA GLY A 168 0.45 8.97 -6.35
C GLY A 168 1.46 8.06 -7.05
N LEU A 169 0.99 7.01 -7.73
CA LEU A 169 1.87 6.11 -8.48
C LEU A 169 2.64 6.85 -9.58
N GLY A 170 1.98 7.78 -10.29
CA GLY A 170 2.64 8.63 -11.27
C GLY A 170 3.69 9.56 -10.65
N ALA A 171 3.48 10.03 -9.41
CA ALA A 171 4.47 10.84 -8.71
C ALA A 171 5.69 10.03 -8.26
N LEU A 172 5.56 8.71 -8.02
CA LEU A 172 6.71 7.85 -7.70
C LEU A 172 7.72 7.78 -8.86
N THR A 173 7.28 7.82 -10.11
CA THR A 173 8.19 7.83 -11.27
C THR A 173 8.87 9.19 -11.46
N VAL A 174 8.31 10.26 -10.90
CA VAL A 174 8.97 11.57 -10.84
C VAL A 174 10.00 11.60 -9.70
N LEU A 175 9.71 10.97 -8.56
CA LEU A 175 10.67 10.84 -7.45
C LEU A 175 11.90 10.02 -7.82
N ASN A 176 11.71 8.91 -8.53
CA ASN A 176 12.81 8.11 -9.07
C ASN A 176 12.63 7.90 -10.58
N PRO A 177 13.18 8.80 -11.43
CA PRO A 177 13.06 8.72 -12.88
C PRO A 177 13.75 7.52 -13.52
N ALA A 178 14.58 6.76 -12.78
CA ALA A 178 15.18 5.54 -13.29
C ALA A 178 14.17 4.38 -13.36
N MET A 179 13.06 4.48 -12.62
CA MET A 179 12.02 3.46 -12.58
C MET A 179 11.20 3.43 -13.87
N LYS A 180 11.12 2.24 -14.48
CA LYS A 180 10.45 1.99 -15.76
C LYS A 180 9.18 1.16 -15.62
N TYR A 181 9.10 0.35 -14.56
CA TYR A 181 8.04 -0.63 -14.39
C TYR A 181 7.46 -0.60 -12.98
N PHE A 182 6.23 -1.07 -12.87
CA PHE A 182 5.63 -1.49 -11.61
C PHE A 182 5.35 -2.99 -11.71
N TYR A 183 5.53 -3.71 -10.60
CA TYR A 183 5.07 -5.08 -10.48
C TYR A 183 4.55 -5.35 -9.08
N GLY A 184 3.81 -6.43 -8.92
CA GLY A 184 3.31 -6.87 -7.63
C GLY A 184 2.46 -8.11 -7.81
N LYS A 185 2.16 -8.79 -6.70
CA LYS A 185 1.25 -9.93 -6.71
C LYS A 185 -0.19 -9.46 -6.57
N VAL A 186 -1.08 -10.03 -7.36
CA VAL A 186 -2.52 -9.84 -7.23
C VAL A 186 -3.11 -11.09 -6.59
N THR A 187 -4.00 -10.91 -5.63
CA THR A 187 -4.77 -12.02 -5.07
C THR A 187 -6.10 -12.11 -5.82
N MET A 188 -6.37 -13.26 -6.41
CA MET A 188 -7.69 -13.59 -6.96
C MET A 188 -8.53 -14.26 -5.87
N TYR A 189 -9.67 -13.65 -5.53
CA TYR A 189 -10.54 -14.15 -4.47
C TYR A 189 -11.44 -15.31 -4.95
N GLU A 190 -11.99 -16.06 -3.99
CA GLU A 190 -12.81 -17.25 -4.27
C GLU A 190 -14.20 -16.95 -4.85
N ASP A 191 -14.57 -15.68 -5.01
CA ASP A 191 -15.82 -15.22 -5.64
C ASP A 191 -15.64 -14.82 -7.12
N TYR A 192 -14.40 -14.73 -7.63
CA TYR A 192 -14.12 -14.37 -9.01
C TYR A 192 -14.66 -15.40 -10.02
N ASP A 193 -14.93 -15.05 -11.27
CA ASP A 193 -15.36 -16.05 -12.26
C ASP A 193 -14.28 -17.16 -12.41
N PRO A 194 -14.61 -18.46 -12.23
CA PRO A 194 -13.62 -19.54 -12.35
C PRO A 194 -12.92 -19.59 -13.72
N HIS A 195 -13.55 -19.15 -14.80
CA HIS A 195 -12.94 -19.04 -16.12
C HIS A 195 -11.95 -17.88 -16.22
N ALA A 196 -12.10 -16.85 -15.39
CA ALA A 196 -11.17 -15.73 -15.32
C ALA A 196 -9.96 -16.00 -14.40
N ARG A 197 -9.91 -17.14 -13.70
CA ARG A 197 -8.81 -17.53 -12.78
C ARG A 197 -7.75 -18.45 -13.40
N ASN A 198 -7.94 -18.94 -14.64
CA ASN A 198 -7.09 -19.94 -15.30
C ASN A 198 -6.36 -19.38 -16.52
#